data_AF-A0A915BIS4-F1
#
_entry.id   AF-A0A915BIS4-F1
#
_cell.length_a   1.000
_cell.length_b   1.000
_cell.length_c   1.000
_cell.angle_alpha   90.00
_cell.angle_beta   90.00
_cell.angle_gamma   90.00
#
_symmetry.space_group_name_H-M   'P 1'
#
loop_
_entity.id
_entity.type
_entity.pdbx_description
1 polymer ?
#
loop_
_entity_poly.entity_id
_entity_poly.type
_entity_poly.pdbx_seq_one_letter_code
_entity_poly.pdbx_strand_id
1 'polypeptide(L)'
;LVVLLCGREKAQRIPYSNVNIGPVHKKDVQKAAAMLERKEEYACILAFDVRVDRDAEQFAASEGVRIFSADIIYHLEESFLKYREELRLRRRRENEHLAIFPCKLRILPQHIFNARNPIVVGVSVEAGQLKRGTPLCVPSKDCIFIGTVSSIERNHEQVELAKTGDEVCVKIENTTGEAPKLYGRHFNHEDALVSRISRETIDVCKAHFREDLSKADWQLIVQLKKLLDIM
;
A
#
# COMPACT_ATOMS: atom_id res chain seq x y z
N LEU A 1 10.84 -14.11 33.69
CA LEU A 1 9.70 -14.95 33.25
C LEU A 1 9.58 -14.73 31.72
N VAL A 2 9.82 -15.71 30.83
CA VAL A 2 9.55 -15.50 29.38
C VAL A 2 8.04 -15.67 29.17
N VAL A 3 7.26 -14.69 29.63
CA VAL A 3 5.81 -14.69 29.44
C VAL A 3 5.49 -14.14 28.07
N LEU A 4 4.88 -14.99 27.25
CA LEU A 4 3.90 -14.51 26.28
C LEU A 4 2.66 -14.16 27.06
N LEU A 5 2.32 -12.88 27.09
CA LEU A 5 1.12 -12.43 27.75
C LEU A 5 -0.08 -12.89 26.94
N CYS A 6 -1.00 -13.58 27.63
CA CYS A 6 -2.29 -14.01 27.12
C CYS A 6 -3.39 -13.65 28.13
N GLY A 7 -4.43 -12.91 27.71
CA GLY A 7 -5.72 -12.82 28.41
C GLY A 7 -6.54 -11.52 28.24
N ARG A 8 -7.67 -11.62 27.49
CA ARG A 8 -8.93 -10.80 27.34
C ARG A 8 -8.94 -9.30 27.76
N GLU A 9 -9.46 -8.30 27.03
CA GLU A 9 -10.53 -8.19 26.01
C GLU A 9 -10.42 -6.82 25.24
N LYS A 10 -10.91 -6.78 23.98
CA LYS A 10 -11.35 -5.62 23.14
C LYS A 10 -10.41 -4.69 22.34
N ALA A 11 -9.09 -4.55 22.54
CA ALA A 11 -8.33 -3.55 21.74
C ALA A 11 -7.29 -4.09 20.73
N GLN A 12 -6.34 -4.96 21.07
CA GLN A 12 -5.36 -5.50 20.10
C GLN A 12 -4.72 -6.78 20.68
N ARG A 13 -4.78 -7.92 19.98
CA ARG A 13 -4.12 -9.17 20.41
C ARG A 13 -2.82 -9.37 19.62
N ILE A 14 -1.70 -9.53 20.31
CA ILE A 14 -0.43 -9.94 19.71
C ILE A 14 -0.35 -11.48 19.78
N PRO A 15 -0.25 -12.19 18.64
CA PRO A 15 -0.14 -13.64 18.61
C PRO A 15 1.23 -14.11 19.11
N TYR A 16 1.31 -15.35 19.58
CA TYR A 16 2.49 -15.86 20.25
C TYR A 16 2.76 -17.34 19.96
N SER A 17 4.02 -17.77 20.02
CA SER A 17 4.44 -19.14 19.68
C SER A 17 4.91 -19.96 20.90
N ASN A 18 5.84 -19.45 21.72
CA ASN A 18 6.52 -20.24 22.77
C ASN A 18 6.82 -19.46 24.06
N VAL A 19 6.34 -19.94 25.20
CA VAL A 19 6.57 -19.37 26.55
C VAL A 19 7.67 -20.16 27.25
N ASN A 20 8.54 -19.51 28.01
CA ASN A 20 9.54 -20.19 28.84
C ASN A 20 9.81 -19.44 30.15
N ILE A 21 10.64 -19.96 31.04
CA ILE A 21 11.07 -19.24 32.25
C ILE A 21 12.59 -19.33 32.33
N GLY A 22 13.25 -18.18 32.51
CA GLY A 22 14.70 -18.10 32.60
C GLY A 22 15.28 -17.06 31.63
N PRO A 23 16.61 -16.95 31.57
CA PRO A 23 17.29 -16.08 30.62
C PRO A 23 17.01 -16.50 29.17
N VAL A 24 17.18 -15.57 28.24
CA VAL A 24 17.02 -15.82 26.80
C VAL A 24 18.27 -16.52 26.28
N HIS A 25 18.08 -17.67 25.65
CA HIS A 25 19.15 -18.48 25.09
C HIS A 25 19.11 -18.52 23.57
N LYS A 26 20.21 -18.97 22.95
CA LYS A 26 20.31 -19.14 21.49
C LYS A 26 19.19 -19.99 20.88
N LYS A 27 18.69 -20.99 21.61
CA LYS A 27 17.55 -21.84 21.18
C LYS A 27 16.24 -21.06 21.03
N ASP A 28 16.04 -20.01 21.83
CA ASP A 28 14.84 -19.18 21.74
C ASP A 28 14.90 -18.30 20.49
N VAL A 29 16.08 -17.79 20.17
CA VAL A 29 16.35 -17.04 18.93
C VAL A 29 16.14 -17.91 17.69
N GLN A 30 16.60 -19.17 17.69
CA GLN A 30 16.35 -20.10 16.57
C GLN A 30 14.86 -20.31 16.28
N LYS A 31 14.04 -20.41 17.33
CA LYS A 31 12.59 -20.54 17.18
C LYS A 31 11.96 -19.25 16.62
N ALA A 32 12.42 -18.09 17.10
CA ALA A 32 11.96 -16.81 16.59
C ALA A 32 12.38 -16.56 15.14
N ALA A 33 13.58 -16.98 14.74
CA ALA A 33 14.09 -16.85 13.38
C ALA A 33 13.21 -17.61 12.37
N ALA A 34 12.66 -18.76 12.74
CA ALA A 34 11.71 -19.51 11.90
C ALA A 34 10.43 -18.71 11.56
N MET A 35 10.14 -17.62 12.27
CA MET A 35 9.01 -16.73 11.95
C MET A 35 9.37 -15.66 10.90
N LEU A 36 10.64 -15.41 10.60
CA LEU A 36 11.06 -14.39 9.62
C LEU A 36 10.48 -14.66 8.22
N GLU A 37 10.55 -15.92 7.78
CA GLU A 37 10.04 -16.35 6.47
C GLU A 37 8.50 -16.34 6.38
N ARG A 38 7.80 -16.40 7.52
CA ARG A 38 6.34 -16.46 7.56
C ARG A 38 5.73 -15.08 7.76
N LYS A 39 6.15 -14.41 8.84
CA LYS A 39 5.67 -13.10 9.30
C LYS A 39 6.77 -12.45 10.14
N GLU A 40 7.67 -11.73 9.47
CA GLU A 40 8.80 -11.00 10.10
C GLU A 40 8.35 -10.10 11.26
N GLU A 41 7.14 -9.53 11.23
CA GLU A 41 6.60 -8.71 12.33
C GLU A 41 6.44 -9.48 13.66
N TYR A 42 6.45 -10.81 13.64
CA TYR A 42 6.41 -11.68 14.81
C TYR A 42 7.74 -12.38 15.08
N ALA A 43 8.78 -12.10 14.30
CA ALA A 43 10.13 -12.63 14.50
C ALA A 43 10.89 -11.82 15.56
N CYS A 44 10.35 -11.81 16.78
CA CYS A 44 10.93 -11.10 17.90
C CYS A 44 10.77 -11.86 19.23
N ILE A 45 11.58 -11.47 20.21
CA ILE A 45 11.55 -12.02 21.58
C ILE A 45 11.24 -10.88 22.55
N LEU A 46 10.28 -11.11 23.46
CA LEU A 46 9.98 -10.22 24.58
C LEU A 46 10.57 -10.82 25.86
N ALA A 47 11.60 -10.18 26.40
CA ALA A 47 12.37 -10.60 27.55
C ALA A 47 11.98 -9.74 28.77
N PHE A 48 11.06 -10.27 29.58
CA PHE A 48 10.57 -9.59 30.79
C PHE A 48 11.36 -9.97 32.02
N ASP A 49 12.05 -8.99 32.61
CA ASP A 49 12.84 -9.10 33.84
C ASP A 49 13.76 -10.33 33.83
N VAL A 50 14.49 -10.50 32.73
CA VAL A 50 15.43 -11.61 32.53
C VAL A 50 16.68 -11.12 31.79
N ARG A 51 17.79 -11.82 32.02
CA ARG A 51 19.02 -11.60 31.27
C ARG A 51 18.92 -12.22 29.88
N VAL A 52 19.61 -11.61 28.91
CA VAL A 52 19.81 -12.18 27.58
C VAL A 52 21.26 -12.64 27.50
N ASP A 53 21.49 -13.89 27.12
CA ASP A 53 22.85 -14.38 26.95
C ASP A 53 23.54 -13.70 25.77
N ARG A 54 24.84 -13.40 25.89
CA ARG A 54 25.62 -12.76 24.82
C ARG A 54 25.57 -13.54 23.50
N ASP A 55 25.62 -14.87 23.57
CA ASP A 55 25.51 -15.73 22.39
C ASP A 55 24.14 -15.62 21.72
N ALA A 56 23.08 -15.35 22.50
CA ALA A 56 21.74 -15.12 21.98
C ALA A 56 21.63 -13.74 21.32
N GLU A 57 22.20 -12.69 21.93
CA GLU A 57 22.22 -11.33 21.33
C GLU A 57 22.94 -11.32 19.98
N GLN A 58 24.14 -11.92 19.92
CA GLN A 58 24.92 -11.99 18.68
C GLN A 58 24.19 -12.77 17.59
N PHE A 59 23.60 -13.92 17.95
CA PHE A 59 22.85 -14.73 17.01
C PHE A 59 21.55 -14.06 16.56
N ALA A 60 20.88 -13.31 17.43
CA ALA A 60 19.70 -12.54 17.06
C ALA A 60 20.04 -11.42 16.07
N ALA A 61 21.17 -10.74 16.27
CA ALA A 61 21.65 -9.73 15.34
C ALA A 61 22.01 -10.31 13.96
N SER A 62 22.62 -11.49 13.90
CA SER A 62 22.96 -12.14 12.62
C SER A 62 21.74 -12.65 11.86
N GLU A 63 20.74 -13.18 12.57
CA GLU A 63 19.51 -13.70 11.97
C GLU A 63 18.47 -12.61 11.67
N GLY A 64 18.65 -11.39 12.21
CA GLY A 64 17.66 -10.31 12.08
C GLY A 64 16.46 -10.44 13.03
N VAL A 65 16.60 -11.20 14.13
CA VAL A 65 15.57 -11.33 15.17
C VAL A 65 15.70 -10.17 16.16
N ARG A 66 14.58 -9.49 16.46
CA ARG A 66 14.59 -8.39 17.43
C ARG A 66 14.35 -8.91 18.85
N ILE A 67 15.22 -8.57 19.79
CA ILE A 67 15.00 -8.84 21.22
C ILE A 67 14.61 -7.52 21.91
N PHE A 68 13.48 -7.52 22.61
CA PHE A 68 13.03 -6.43 23.46
C PHE A 68 13.19 -6.86 24.92
N SER A 69 13.92 -6.08 25.70
CA SER A 69 14.17 -6.37 27.12
C SER A 69 13.66 -5.22 27.97
N ALA A 70 12.85 -5.52 28.97
CA ALA A 70 12.40 -4.55 29.97
C ALA A 70 12.00 -5.23 31.28
N ASP A 71 12.00 -4.47 32.35
CA ASP A 71 11.56 -4.83 33.71
C ASP A 71 10.07 -4.51 33.96
N ILE A 72 9.41 -3.80 33.03
CA ILE A 72 7.98 -3.49 33.06
C ILE A 72 7.32 -3.99 31.78
N ILE A 73 6.25 -4.78 31.96
CA ILE A 73 5.50 -5.42 30.86
C ILE A 73 5.01 -4.42 29.80
N TYR A 74 4.48 -3.27 30.22
CA TYR A 74 3.90 -2.28 29.31
C TYR A 74 4.94 -1.70 28.34
N HIS A 75 6.20 -1.57 28.76
CA HIS A 75 7.27 -1.09 27.87
C HIS A 75 7.63 -2.10 26.78
N LEU A 76 7.50 -3.41 27.07
CA LEU A 76 7.66 -4.46 26.05
C LEU A 76 6.55 -4.39 25.02
N GLU A 77 5.30 -4.22 25.48
CA GLU A 77 4.14 -4.10 24.59
C GLU A 77 4.27 -2.85 23.69
N GLU A 78 4.58 -1.70 24.27
CA GLU A 78 4.78 -0.45 23.52
C GLU A 78 5.92 -0.58 22.50
N SER A 79 7.06 -1.15 22.91
CA SER A 79 8.20 -1.38 22.03
C SER A 79 7.87 -2.30 20.86
N PHE A 80 7.11 -3.37 21.13
CA PHE A 80 6.64 -4.29 20.10
C PHE A 80 5.66 -3.61 19.13
N LEU A 81 4.66 -2.89 19.64
CA LEU A 81 3.67 -2.21 18.83
C LEU A 81 4.32 -1.16 17.93
N LYS A 82 5.29 -0.40 18.47
CA LYS A 82 6.08 0.58 17.72
C LYS A 82 6.88 -0.10 16.61
N TYR A 83 7.60 -1.19 16.91
CA TYR A 83 8.35 -1.95 15.92
C TYR A 83 7.46 -2.48 14.80
N ARG A 84 6.29 -3.02 15.14
CA ARG A 84 5.32 -3.51 14.16
C ARG A 84 4.82 -2.39 13.25
N GLU A 85 4.54 -1.22 13.80
CA GLU A 85 4.11 -0.07 13.00
C GLU A 85 5.25 0.46 12.12
N GLU A 86 6.48 0.52 12.62
CA GLU A 86 7.67 0.89 11.84
C GLU A 86 7.88 -0.07 10.66
N LEU A 87 7.78 -1.39 10.88
CA LEU A 87 7.84 -2.39 9.81
C LEU A 87 6.72 -2.21 8.79
N ARG A 88 5.48 -1.99 9.26
CA ARG A 88 4.32 -1.74 8.40
C ARG A 88 4.54 -0.51 7.53
N LEU A 89 4.99 0.59 8.11
CA LEU A 89 5.28 1.84 7.39
C LEU A 89 6.45 1.67 6.41
N ARG A 90 7.50 0.95 6.79
CA ARG A 90 8.63 0.64 5.91
C ARG A 90 8.18 -0.14 4.67
N ARG A 91 7.46 -1.25 4.87
CA ARG A 91 6.89 -2.05 3.77
C ARG A 91 5.95 -1.22 2.90
N ARG A 92 5.13 -0.36 3.51
CA ARG A 92 4.23 0.54 2.79
C ARG A 92 5.01 1.49 1.87
N ARG A 93 6.09 2.12 2.35
CA ARG A 93 6.95 3.00 1.55
C ARG A 93 7.65 2.26 0.41
N GLU A 94 8.21 1.09 0.69
CA GLU A 94 8.87 0.25 -0.32
C GLU A 94 7.93 -0.13 -1.46
N ASN A 95 6.64 -0.33 -1.17
CA ASN A 95 5.64 -0.76 -2.15
C ASN A 95 4.75 0.38 -2.67
N GLU A 96 4.98 1.63 -2.29
CA GLU A 96 4.12 2.76 -2.65
C GLU A 96 4.04 2.99 -4.16
N HIS A 97 5.17 2.85 -4.86
CA HIS A 97 5.26 3.01 -6.30
C HIS A 97 4.52 1.92 -7.10
N LEU A 98 4.22 0.77 -6.48
CA LEU A 98 3.46 -0.33 -7.08
C LEU A 98 1.95 -0.23 -6.78
N ALA A 99 1.56 0.65 -5.86
CA ALA A 99 0.19 0.76 -5.41
C ALA A 99 -0.63 1.66 -6.34
N ILE A 100 -1.40 1.04 -7.24
CA ILE A 100 -2.35 1.74 -8.11
C ILE A 100 -3.73 1.68 -7.47
N PHE A 101 -4.22 2.83 -7.03
CA PHE A 101 -5.56 2.96 -6.47
C PHE A 101 -6.62 2.98 -7.57
N PRO A 102 -7.81 2.40 -7.35
CA PRO A 102 -8.85 2.34 -8.35
C PRO A 102 -9.45 3.73 -8.56
N CYS A 103 -9.59 4.14 -9.82
CA CYS A 103 -10.32 5.34 -10.18
C CYS A 103 -11.10 5.16 -11.48
N LYS A 104 -12.21 5.88 -11.58
CA LYS A 104 -12.99 6.07 -12.80
C LYS A 104 -13.22 7.55 -12.99
N LEU A 105 -12.83 8.06 -14.16
CA LEU A 105 -12.86 9.47 -14.49
C LEU A 105 -13.73 9.68 -15.74
N ARG A 106 -14.41 10.81 -15.77
CA ARG A 106 -15.08 11.34 -16.96
C ARG A 106 -14.39 12.64 -17.36
N ILE A 107 -14.04 12.77 -18.64
CA ILE A 107 -13.44 14.00 -19.15
C ILE A 107 -14.54 15.05 -19.30
N LEU A 108 -14.25 16.28 -18.86
CA LEU A 108 -15.15 17.41 -19.01
C LEU A 108 -14.97 18.01 -20.41
N PRO A 109 -15.98 17.97 -21.30
CA PRO A 109 -15.83 18.35 -22.71
C PRO A 109 -15.45 19.82 -22.93
N GLN A 110 -15.76 20.70 -21.98
CA GLN A 110 -15.43 22.12 -22.06
C GLN A 110 -14.02 22.44 -21.53
N HIS A 111 -13.34 21.46 -20.92
CA HIS A 111 -12.06 21.67 -20.23
C HIS A 111 -10.97 20.81 -20.87
N ILE A 112 -10.69 21.01 -22.15
CA ILE A 112 -9.60 20.34 -22.86
C ILE A 112 -8.56 21.39 -23.24
N PHE A 113 -7.44 21.42 -22.52
CA PHE A 113 -6.43 22.46 -22.66
C PHE A 113 -5.29 22.04 -23.60
N ASN A 114 -4.92 20.76 -23.59
CA ASN A 114 -3.94 20.20 -24.52
C ASN A 114 -4.33 18.77 -24.93
N ALA A 115 -4.46 18.54 -26.23
CA ALA A 115 -4.91 17.26 -26.79
C ALA A 115 -3.77 16.27 -27.08
N ARG A 116 -2.51 16.69 -26.92
CA ARG A 116 -1.30 15.91 -27.22
C ARG A 116 -0.44 15.76 -25.98
N ASN A 117 0.49 14.79 -25.96
CA ASN A 117 1.41 14.57 -24.84
C ASN A 117 2.23 15.85 -24.51
N PRO A 118 2.21 16.36 -23.26
CA PRO A 118 1.38 15.92 -22.14
C PRO A 118 -0.09 16.35 -22.30
N ILE A 119 -1.02 15.40 -22.24
CA ILE A 119 -2.46 15.69 -22.38
C ILE A 119 -2.92 16.44 -21.13
N VAL A 120 -3.60 17.58 -21.30
CA VAL A 120 -4.10 18.40 -20.19
C VAL A 120 -5.61 18.55 -20.33
N VAL A 121 -6.35 17.94 -19.41
CA VAL A 121 -7.82 17.89 -19.44
C VAL A 121 -8.41 18.04 -18.04
N GLY A 122 -9.55 18.70 -17.94
CA GLY A 122 -10.42 18.67 -16.78
C GLY A 122 -11.17 17.34 -16.73
N VAL A 123 -11.20 16.71 -15.56
CA VAL A 123 -11.88 15.45 -15.32
C VAL A 123 -12.74 15.55 -14.06
N SER A 124 -13.87 14.84 -14.07
CA SER A 124 -14.64 14.55 -12.88
C SER A 124 -14.30 13.14 -12.39
N VAL A 125 -14.00 13.00 -11.11
CA VAL A 125 -13.76 11.69 -10.48
C VAL A 125 -15.12 11.07 -10.15
N GLU A 126 -15.57 10.13 -11.00
CA GLU A 126 -16.88 9.49 -10.87
C GLU A 126 -16.89 8.39 -9.80
N ALA A 127 -15.74 7.72 -9.61
CA ALA A 127 -15.58 6.72 -8.56
C ALA A 127 -14.10 6.54 -8.18
N GLY A 128 -13.87 6.15 -6.93
CA GLY A 128 -12.54 5.85 -6.43
C GLY A 128 -11.72 7.07 -6.04
N GLN A 129 -10.40 6.93 -6.15
CA GLN A 129 -9.45 7.97 -5.79
C GLN A 129 -8.33 8.04 -6.84
N LEU A 130 -8.12 9.24 -7.38
CA LEU A 130 -7.07 9.56 -8.34
C LEU A 130 -5.86 10.11 -7.61
N LYS A 131 -4.70 9.49 -7.80
CA LYS A 131 -3.41 9.97 -7.27
C LYS A 131 -2.45 10.34 -8.39
N ARG A 132 -1.51 11.24 -8.10
CA ARG A 132 -0.35 11.44 -8.98
C ARG A 132 0.37 10.09 -9.17
N GLY A 133 0.84 9.84 -10.39
CA GLY A 133 1.46 8.57 -10.77
C GLY A 133 0.47 7.47 -11.18
N THR A 134 -0.84 7.72 -11.16
CA THR A 134 -1.83 6.72 -11.60
C THR A 134 -1.76 6.53 -13.12
N PRO A 135 -1.46 5.32 -13.62
CA PRO A 135 -1.57 5.02 -15.05
C PRO A 135 -3.05 4.91 -15.44
N LEU A 136 -3.41 5.47 -16.59
CA LEU A 136 -4.78 5.49 -17.08
C LEU A 136 -4.92 4.74 -18.41
N CYS A 137 -6.09 4.14 -18.59
CA CYS A 137 -6.48 3.53 -19.86
C CYS A 137 -7.95 3.81 -20.20
N VAL A 138 -8.32 3.54 -21.45
CA VAL A 138 -9.69 3.65 -21.96
C VAL A 138 -10.25 2.24 -22.22
N PRO A 139 -11.14 1.72 -21.35
CA PRO A 139 -11.67 0.37 -21.47
C PRO A 139 -12.43 0.09 -22.76
N SER A 140 -13.23 1.05 -23.22
CA SER A 140 -14.09 0.95 -24.43
C SER A 140 -13.31 0.80 -25.73
N LYS A 141 -11.99 1.01 -25.70
CA LYS A 141 -11.09 1.02 -26.85
C LYS A 141 -9.96 0.02 -26.63
N ASP A 142 -10.29 -1.24 -26.36
CA ASP A 142 -9.33 -2.32 -26.11
C ASP A 142 -8.31 -2.00 -25.01
N CYS A 143 -8.77 -1.30 -23.96
CA CYS A 143 -7.93 -0.88 -22.84
C CYS A 143 -6.69 -0.07 -23.26
N ILE A 144 -6.77 0.74 -24.32
CA ILE A 144 -5.65 1.58 -24.77
C ILE A 144 -5.09 2.40 -23.61
N PHE A 145 -3.78 2.30 -23.44
CA PHE A 145 -3.05 3.09 -22.47
C PHE A 145 -2.91 4.53 -22.97
N ILE A 146 -3.27 5.49 -22.11
CA ILE A 146 -3.22 6.91 -22.46
C ILE A 146 -2.03 7.64 -21.82
N GLY A 147 -1.46 7.10 -20.76
CA GLY A 147 -0.35 7.68 -20.03
C GLY A 147 -0.53 7.58 -18.52
N THR A 148 0.36 8.25 -17.80
CA THR A 148 0.39 8.33 -16.34
C THR A 148 0.13 9.76 -15.91
N VAL A 149 -0.66 9.95 -14.85
CA VAL A 149 -0.96 11.28 -14.31
C VAL A 149 0.30 11.88 -13.69
N SER A 150 0.85 12.93 -14.31
CA SER A 150 2.04 13.63 -13.81
C SER A 150 1.70 14.77 -12.84
N SER A 151 0.53 15.40 -12.98
CA SER A 151 0.04 16.40 -12.01
C SER A 151 -1.48 16.41 -11.92
N ILE A 152 -1.99 16.81 -10.75
CA ILE A 152 -3.42 17.05 -10.49
C ILE A 152 -3.52 18.46 -9.90
N GLU A 153 -4.40 19.27 -10.45
CA GLU A 153 -4.65 20.64 -10.00
C GLU A 153 -6.12 20.84 -9.68
N ARG A 154 -6.40 21.46 -8.53
CA ARG A 154 -7.74 21.84 -8.09
C ARG A 154 -7.69 23.31 -7.70
N ASN A 155 -8.54 24.14 -8.29
CA ASN A 155 -8.57 25.58 -8.01
C ASN A 155 -7.20 26.27 -8.10
N HIS A 156 -6.39 25.90 -9.11
CA HIS A 156 -5.01 26.38 -9.33
C HIS A 156 -3.97 25.97 -8.27
N GLU A 157 -4.32 25.06 -7.36
CA GLU A 157 -3.37 24.46 -6.42
C GLU A 157 -3.08 23.01 -6.81
N GLN A 158 -1.81 22.62 -6.72
CA GLN A 158 -1.41 21.23 -6.92
C GLN A 158 -1.86 20.37 -5.74
N VAL A 159 -2.50 19.25 -6.06
CA VAL A 159 -2.97 18.27 -5.07
C VAL A 159 -2.40 16.89 -5.42
N GLU A 160 -2.11 16.09 -4.39
CA GLU A 160 -1.62 14.72 -4.58
C GLU A 160 -2.77 13.72 -4.81
N LEU A 161 -4.00 14.10 -4.42
CA LEU A 161 -5.18 13.23 -4.40
C LEU A 161 -6.46 13.98 -4.80
N ALA A 162 -7.26 13.34 -5.64
CA ALA A 162 -8.66 13.71 -5.89
C ALA A 162 -9.57 12.50 -5.66
N LYS A 163 -10.72 12.72 -5.03
CA LYS A 163 -11.69 11.69 -4.64
C LYS A 163 -12.98 11.85 -5.44
N THR A 164 -13.85 10.85 -5.31
CA THR A 164 -15.17 10.85 -5.94
C THR A 164 -15.93 12.15 -5.68
N GLY A 165 -16.48 12.75 -6.75
CA GLY A 165 -17.18 14.03 -6.74
C GLY A 165 -16.29 15.24 -7.01
N ASP A 166 -14.97 15.10 -6.96
CA ASP A 166 -14.05 16.18 -7.29
C ASP A 166 -13.95 16.39 -8.80
N GLU A 167 -13.91 17.66 -9.21
CA GLU A 167 -13.52 18.08 -10.55
C GLU A 167 -12.13 18.71 -10.50
N VAL A 168 -11.19 18.14 -11.26
CA VAL A 168 -9.77 18.52 -11.22
C VAL A 168 -9.19 18.58 -12.63
N CYS A 169 -8.17 19.41 -12.82
CA CYS A 169 -7.36 19.39 -14.04
C CYS A 169 -6.23 18.36 -13.86
N VAL A 170 -6.04 17.51 -14.85
CA VAL A 170 -4.99 16.47 -14.83
C VAL A 170 -4.08 16.63 -16.02
N LYS A 171 -2.78 16.44 -15.77
CA LYS A 171 -1.75 16.31 -16.80
C LYS A 171 -1.38 14.84 -16.93
N ILE A 172 -1.47 14.30 -18.14
CA ILE A 172 -1.25 12.90 -18.44
C ILE A 172 -0.09 12.79 -19.42
N GLU A 173 0.96 12.09 -18.99
CA GLU A 173 2.20 11.93 -19.75
C GLU A 173 2.39 10.49 -20.18
N ASN A 174 2.72 10.29 -21.45
CA ASN A 174 3.16 8.97 -21.92
C ASN A 174 4.68 8.85 -21.74
N THR A 175 5.10 7.94 -20.85
CA THR A 175 6.51 7.63 -20.56
C THR A 175 6.95 6.26 -21.08
N THR A 176 6.06 5.50 -21.74
CA THR A 176 6.31 4.09 -22.13
C THR A 176 7.13 3.91 -23.41
N GLY A 177 7.57 4.99 -24.05
CA GLY A 177 8.28 4.96 -25.34
C GLY A 177 7.40 4.62 -26.55
N GLU A 178 6.17 4.14 -26.32
CA GLU A 178 5.15 3.96 -27.37
C GLU A 178 4.67 5.31 -27.94
N ALA A 179 4.17 5.28 -29.18
CA ALA A 179 3.59 6.47 -29.80
C ALA A 179 2.43 7.04 -28.94
N PRO A 180 2.48 8.33 -28.56
CA PRO A 180 1.48 8.91 -27.68
C PRO A 180 0.09 8.90 -28.31
N LYS A 181 -0.92 8.58 -27.49
CA LYS A 181 -2.32 8.68 -27.89
C LYS A 181 -2.73 10.16 -27.91
N LEU A 182 -3.68 10.46 -28.79
CA LEU A 182 -4.16 11.82 -29.06
C LEU A 182 -5.63 11.89 -28.70
N TYR A 183 -5.99 12.88 -27.87
CA TYR A 183 -7.38 13.21 -27.60
C TYR A 183 -8.05 13.70 -28.91
N GLY A 184 -9.29 13.26 -29.16
CA GLY A 184 -10.05 13.54 -30.37
C GLY A 184 -9.75 12.59 -31.55
N ARG A 185 -8.69 11.78 -31.48
CA ARG A 185 -8.39 10.75 -32.49
C ARG A 185 -8.50 9.33 -31.94
N HIS A 186 -7.89 9.08 -30.77
CA HIS A 186 -7.85 7.73 -30.18
C HIS A 186 -8.91 7.55 -29.10
N PHE A 187 -9.22 8.61 -28.37
CA PHE A 187 -10.26 8.67 -27.35
C PHE A 187 -10.83 10.09 -27.27
N ASN A 188 -12.03 10.25 -26.73
CA ASN A 188 -12.68 11.55 -26.55
C ASN A 188 -13.34 11.65 -25.15
N HIS A 189 -14.19 12.65 -24.94
CA HIS A 189 -14.87 12.87 -23.66
C HIS A 189 -16.05 11.92 -23.38
N GLU A 190 -16.53 11.20 -24.39
CA GLU A 190 -17.56 10.16 -24.24
C GLU A 190 -16.94 8.87 -23.69
N ASP A 191 -15.63 8.70 -23.87
CA ASP A 191 -14.86 7.60 -23.31
C ASP A 191 -14.55 7.83 -21.82
N ALA A 192 -14.84 6.83 -20.99
CA ALA A 192 -14.41 6.84 -19.59
C ALA A 192 -12.92 6.49 -19.47
N LEU A 193 -12.20 7.21 -18.62
CA LEU A 193 -10.83 6.84 -18.24
C LEU A 193 -10.89 6.05 -16.93
N VAL A 194 -10.08 5.00 -16.82
CA VAL A 194 -9.94 4.25 -15.57
C VAL A 194 -8.47 4.05 -15.22
N SER A 195 -8.19 3.86 -13.92
CA SER A 195 -6.89 3.39 -13.46
C SER A 195 -6.56 2.05 -14.10
N ARG A 196 -5.39 1.95 -14.73
CA ARG A 196 -4.85 0.70 -15.26
C ARG A 196 -4.31 -0.15 -14.11
N ILE A 197 -5.18 -0.92 -13.47
CA ILE A 197 -4.79 -1.85 -12.41
C ILE A 197 -4.33 -3.19 -13.00
N SER A 198 -3.46 -3.88 -12.27
CA SER A 198 -2.98 -5.24 -12.57
C SER A 198 -3.15 -6.15 -11.35
N ARG A 199 -2.99 -7.46 -11.54
CA ARG A 199 -3.05 -8.42 -10.41
C ARG A 199 -2.06 -8.07 -9.30
N GLU A 200 -0.84 -7.73 -9.68
CA GLU A 200 0.23 -7.32 -8.77
C GLU A 200 -0.19 -6.09 -7.95
N THR A 201 -0.67 -5.03 -8.60
CA THR A 201 -1.05 -3.79 -7.91
C THR A 201 -2.23 -4.01 -6.95
N ILE A 202 -3.18 -4.88 -7.30
CA ILE A 202 -4.29 -5.27 -6.44
C ILE A 202 -3.80 -6.01 -5.20
N ASP A 203 -2.84 -6.94 -5.37
CA ASP A 203 -2.30 -7.71 -4.26
C ASP A 203 -1.43 -6.84 -3.34
N VAL A 204 -0.67 -5.87 -3.88
CA VAL A 204 0.00 -4.81 -3.10
C VAL A 204 -1.02 -4.00 -2.30
N CYS A 205 -2.12 -3.55 -2.92
CA CYS A 205 -3.17 -2.82 -2.23
C CYS A 205 -3.79 -3.63 -1.08
N LYS A 206 -4.01 -4.94 -1.26
CA LYS A 206 -4.54 -5.81 -0.19
C LYS A 206 -3.55 -5.98 0.97
N ALA A 207 -2.26 -6.09 0.66
CA ALA A 207 -1.21 -6.36 1.63
C ALA A 207 -0.83 -5.13 2.45
N HIS A 208 -0.75 -3.95 1.81
CA HIS A 208 -0.12 -2.77 2.41
C HIS A 208 -1.02 -1.52 2.48
N PHE A 209 -2.10 -1.45 1.70
CA PHE A 209 -2.94 -0.25 1.57
C PHE A 209 -4.43 -0.54 1.81
N ARG A 210 -4.75 -1.60 2.56
CA ARG A 210 -6.14 -2.04 2.78
C ARG A 210 -6.99 -0.99 3.48
N GLU A 211 -6.40 -0.28 4.43
CA GLU A 211 -7.06 0.77 5.21
C GLU A 211 -7.22 2.09 4.43
N ASP A 212 -6.43 2.29 3.38
CA ASP A 212 -6.52 3.46 2.50
C ASP A 212 -7.64 3.33 1.44
N LEU A 213 -8.24 2.15 1.32
CA LEU A 213 -9.29 1.83 0.36
C LEU A 213 -10.62 1.65 1.08
N SER A 214 -11.60 2.48 0.72
CA SER A 214 -12.97 2.37 1.20
C SER A 214 -13.66 1.12 0.63
N LYS A 215 -14.82 0.76 1.22
CA LYS A 215 -15.64 -0.35 0.69
C LYS A 215 -16.05 -0.09 -0.78
N ALA A 216 -16.30 1.16 -1.15
CA ALA A 216 -16.63 1.54 -2.52
C ALA A 216 -15.43 1.37 -3.46
N ASP A 217 -14.22 1.68 -3.00
CA ASP A 217 -12.99 1.48 -3.79
C ASP A 217 -12.76 -0.02 -4.09
N TRP A 218 -13.00 -0.88 -3.09
CA TRP A 218 -12.91 -2.34 -3.30
C TRP A 218 -13.98 -2.86 -4.28
N GLN A 219 -15.18 -2.30 -4.24
CA GLN A 219 -16.22 -2.62 -5.23
C GLN A 219 -15.79 -2.17 -6.64
N LEU A 220 -15.16 -1.00 -6.75
CA LEU A 220 -14.62 -0.50 -8.02
C LEU A 220 -13.50 -1.40 -8.53
N ILE A 221 -12.59 -1.89 -7.67
CA ILE A 221 -11.57 -2.88 -8.07
C ILE A 221 -12.22 -4.11 -8.68
N VAL A 222 -13.29 -4.65 -8.07
CA VAL A 222 -14.00 -5.82 -8.60
C VAL A 222 -14.62 -5.53 -9.97
N GLN A 223 -15.16 -4.33 -10.19
CA GLN A 223 -15.69 -3.92 -11.49
C GLN A 223 -14.57 -3.79 -12.53
N LEU A 224 -13.48 -3.10 -12.18
CA LEU A 224 -12.32 -2.90 -13.06
C LEU A 224 -11.63 -4.22 -13.41
N LYS A 225 -11.56 -5.20 -12.48
CA LYS A 225 -11.05 -6.54 -12.78
C LYS A 225 -11.80 -7.20 -13.94
N LYS A 226 -13.15 -7.12 -13.95
CA LYS A 226 -13.97 -7.69 -15.03
C LYS A 226 -13.78 -6.95 -16.34
N LEU A 227 -13.69 -5.63 -16.26
CA LEU A 227 -13.64 -4.75 -17.42
C LEU A 227 -12.24 -4.72 -18.09
N LEU A 228 -11.17 -5.00 -17.33
CA LEU A 228 -9.79 -5.11 -17.82
C LEU A 228 -9.35 -6.57 -18.05
N ASP A 229 -10.28 -7.53 -17.95
CA ASP A 229 -10.03 -8.99 -18.10
C ASP A 229 -8.88 -9.53 -17.21
N ILE A 230 -8.87 -9.11 -15.95
CA ILE A 230 -7.86 -9.52 -14.96
C ILE A 230 -8.36 -10.74 -14.18
N MET A 231 -7.69 -11.89 -14.35
CA MET A 231 -7.96 -13.12 -13.59
C MET A 231 -7.65 -13.00 -12.08
#